data_AF-A0A956NSQ3-F1
#
_entry.id   AF-A0A956NSQ3-F1
#
_cell.length_a   1.000
_cell.length_b   1.000
_cell.length_c   1.000
_cell.angle_alpha   90.00
_cell.angle_beta   90.00
_cell.angle_gamma   90.00
#
_symmetry.space_group_name_H-M   'P 1'
#
loop_
_entity.id
_entity.type
_entity.pdbx_description
1 polymer ?
#
loop_
_entity_poly.entity_id
_entity_poly.type
_entity_poly.pdbx_seq_one_letter_code
_entity_poly.pdbx_strand_id
1 'polypeptide(L)'
;RDLLALRESLNAVPQIQTLIAPAQLLAALSKMMDDCDDVRELIDRALSDEPPATLNNMGVIRPGFSDELDDVMEKTRHAREWIAELEPHERQRTGIPSLKVGFNKVFGYYIEVSHANTDKVPDDYIRKQTLVNAERYITPELKEYESLVLNAEEQILQIERRLFDEVCHALAQHAKRLLDTARGLAHLDTFAALADVAVR
;
A
#
# COMPACT_ATOMS: atom_id res chain seq x y z
N ARG A 1 -1.35 4.31 -10.91
CA ARG A 1 -2.56 4.45 -11.77
C ARG A 1 -2.22 4.20 -13.24
N ASP A 2 -1.24 4.90 -13.81
CA ASP A 2 -0.84 4.71 -15.22
C ASP A 2 -0.44 3.28 -15.55
N LEU A 3 0.28 2.60 -14.65
CA LEU A 3 0.63 1.18 -14.82
C LEU A 3 -0.61 0.27 -14.83
N LEU A 4 -1.65 0.58 -14.04
CA LEU A 4 -2.91 -0.18 -14.11
C LEU A 4 -3.63 0.08 -15.43
N ALA A 5 -3.66 1.33 -15.91
CA ALA A 5 -4.23 1.65 -17.22
C ALA A 5 -3.47 0.97 -18.37
N LEU A 6 -2.14 0.85 -18.24
CA LEU A 6 -1.32 0.07 -19.17
C LEU A 6 -1.74 -1.40 -19.16
N ARG A 7 -1.88 -2.02 -17.98
CA ARG A 7 -2.38 -3.41 -17.86
C ARG A 7 -3.74 -3.57 -18.53
N GLU A 8 -4.69 -2.68 -18.23
CA GLU A 8 -6.03 -2.73 -18.85
C GLU A 8 -5.98 -2.58 -20.37
N SER A 9 -5.12 -1.72 -20.89
CA SER A 9 -4.93 -1.56 -22.33
C SER A 9 -4.37 -2.84 -22.96
N LEU A 10 -3.39 -3.47 -22.31
CA LEU A 10 -2.81 -4.74 -22.76
C LEU A 10 -3.81 -5.90 -22.69
N ASN A 11 -4.73 -5.91 -21.72
CA ASN A 11 -5.79 -6.93 -21.64
C ASN A 11 -6.69 -6.98 -22.89
N ALA A 12 -6.82 -5.87 -23.63
CA ALA A 12 -7.60 -5.82 -24.87
C ALA A 12 -6.85 -6.39 -26.08
N VAL A 13 -5.51 -6.48 -26.05
CA VAL A 13 -4.69 -6.86 -27.21
C VAL A 13 -5.02 -8.25 -27.75
N PRO A 14 -5.15 -9.32 -26.93
CA PRO A 14 -5.50 -10.66 -27.43
C PRO A 14 -6.84 -10.70 -28.16
N GLN A 15 -7.83 -9.94 -27.68
CA GLN A 15 -9.15 -9.87 -28.30
C GLN A 15 -9.06 -9.18 -29.66
N ILE A 16 -8.32 -8.07 -29.74
CA ILE A 16 -8.07 -7.35 -30.99
C ILE A 16 -7.36 -8.25 -32.01
N GLN A 17 -6.30 -8.96 -31.60
CA GLN A 17 -5.58 -9.89 -32.46
C GLN A 17 -6.50 -10.99 -33.02
N THR A 18 -7.42 -11.50 -32.20
CA THR A 18 -8.42 -12.50 -32.63
C THR A 18 -9.37 -11.93 -33.69
N LEU A 19 -9.84 -10.69 -33.50
CA LEU A 19 -10.77 -10.04 -34.43
C LEU A 19 -10.13 -9.77 -35.80
N ILE A 20 -8.86 -9.37 -35.84
CA ILE A 20 -8.17 -9.05 -37.10
C ILE A 20 -7.54 -10.27 -37.79
N ALA A 21 -7.46 -11.42 -37.11
CA ALA A 21 -6.82 -12.63 -37.63
C ALA A 21 -7.32 -13.10 -39.02
N PRO A 22 -8.62 -13.00 -39.36
CA PRO A 22 -9.11 -13.40 -40.68
C PRO A 22 -8.62 -12.49 -41.83
N ALA A 23 -8.24 -11.24 -41.54
CA ALA A 23 -7.82 -10.27 -42.53
C ALA A 23 -6.32 -10.42 -42.83
N GLN A 24 -5.97 -11.16 -43.88
CA GLN A 24 -4.57 -11.41 -44.27
C GLN A 24 -3.74 -10.13 -44.47
N LEU A 25 -4.36 -9.04 -44.94
CA LEU A 25 -3.70 -7.74 -45.11
C LEU A 25 -3.24 -7.12 -43.78
N LEU A 26 -3.84 -7.51 -42.65
CA LEU A 26 -3.49 -7.05 -41.30
C LEU A 26 -2.53 -7.99 -40.57
N ALA A 27 -2.08 -9.08 -41.20
CA ALA A 27 -1.22 -10.07 -40.56
C ALA A 27 0.11 -9.48 -40.06
N ALA A 28 0.67 -8.48 -40.76
CA ALA A 28 1.87 -7.78 -40.33
C ALA A 28 1.64 -6.96 -39.04
N LEU A 29 0.49 -6.29 -38.92
CA LEU A 29 0.11 -5.55 -37.71
C LEU A 29 -0.12 -6.49 -36.53
N SER A 30 -0.79 -7.62 -36.76
CA SER A 30 -1.01 -8.64 -35.72
C SER A 30 0.32 -9.13 -35.12
N LYS A 31 1.35 -9.35 -35.96
CA LYS A 31 2.71 -9.74 -35.52
C LYS A 31 3.49 -8.66 -34.79
N MET A 32 3.13 -7.39 -34.95
CA MET A 32 3.76 -6.28 -34.21
C MET A 32 3.17 -6.13 -32.81
N MET A 33 1.96 -6.64 -32.59
CA MET A 33 1.30 -6.61 -31.30
C MET A 33 1.71 -7.83 -30.48
N ASP A 34 2.15 -7.55 -29.28
CA ASP A 34 2.48 -8.51 -28.23
C ASP A 34 1.49 -8.27 -27.08
N ASP A 35 0.91 -9.35 -26.54
CA ASP A 35 -0.03 -9.32 -25.42
C ASP A 35 0.65 -8.99 -24.09
N CYS A 36 1.99 -9.03 -24.06
CA CYS A 36 2.83 -8.63 -22.96
C CYS A 36 2.38 -9.25 -21.62
N ASP A 37 2.06 -10.55 -21.65
CA ASP A 37 1.54 -11.31 -20.50
C ASP A 37 2.40 -11.16 -19.25
N ASP A 38 3.72 -11.18 -19.42
CA ASP A 38 4.71 -11.00 -18.37
C ASP A 38 4.65 -9.60 -17.73
N VAL A 39 4.42 -8.56 -18.54
CA VAL A 39 4.20 -7.19 -18.05
C VAL A 39 2.89 -7.09 -17.27
N ARG A 40 1.82 -7.69 -17.79
CA ARG A 40 0.51 -7.70 -17.12
C ARG A 40 0.59 -8.41 -15.77
N GLU A 41 1.19 -9.60 -15.73
CA GLU A 41 1.36 -10.39 -14.51
C GLU A 41 2.21 -9.64 -13.46
N LEU A 42 3.29 -8.99 -13.89
CA LEU A 42 4.11 -8.20 -12.96
C LEU A 42 3.30 -7.05 -12.34
N ILE A 43 2.54 -6.32 -13.15
CA ILE A 43 1.69 -5.22 -12.65
C ILE A 43 0.61 -5.77 -11.69
N ASP A 44 -0.03 -6.88 -12.05
CA ASP A 44 -1.06 -7.53 -11.22
C ASP A 44 -0.54 -7.96 -9.86
N ARG A 45 0.64 -8.59 -9.84
CA ARG A 45 1.25 -9.08 -8.60
C ARG A 45 1.83 -7.95 -7.75
N ALA A 46 2.33 -6.88 -8.37
CA ALA A 46 3.03 -5.83 -7.65
C ALA A 46 2.11 -4.72 -7.13
N LEU A 47 1.09 -4.32 -7.89
CA LEU A 47 0.29 -3.14 -7.57
C LEU A 47 -1.08 -3.52 -7.02
N SER A 48 -1.52 -2.78 -6.00
CA SER A 48 -2.90 -2.84 -5.50
C SER A 48 -3.90 -2.45 -6.59
N ASP A 49 -5.14 -2.94 -6.51
CA ASP A 49 -6.19 -2.65 -7.50
C ASP A 49 -6.65 -1.19 -7.46
N GLU A 50 -6.66 -0.59 -6.27
CA GLU A 50 -7.00 0.81 -6.05
C GLU A 50 -5.85 1.57 -5.36
N PRO A 51 -4.72 1.79 -6.04
CA PRO A 51 -3.58 2.45 -5.44
C PRO A 51 -3.88 3.95 -5.30
N PRO A 52 -3.29 4.60 -4.28
CA PRO A 52 -3.44 6.04 -4.11
C PRO A 52 -2.93 6.81 -5.33
N ALA A 53 -3.41 8.04 -5.48
CA ALA A 53 -3.01 8.91 -6.60
C ALA A 53 -1.53 9.32 -6.53
N THR A 54 -0.94 9.31 -5.35
CA THR A 54 0.43 9.73 -5.09
C THR A 54 1.18 8.68 -4.28
N LEU A 55 2.49 8.59 -4.47
CA LEU A 55 3.39 7.71 -3.70
C LEU A 55 3.64 8.23 -2.27
N ASN A 56 2.97 9.31 -1.85
CA ASN A 56 3.04 9.83 -0.49
C ASN A 56 2.06 9.13 0.45
N ASN A 57 1.17 8.31 -0.10
CA ASN A 57 0.19 7.55 0.67
C ASN A 57 0.53 6.06 0.53
N MET A 58 0.34 5.32 1.61
CA MET A 58 0.53 3.86 1.64
C MET A 58 -0.53 3.13 0.82
N GLY A 59 -0.26 1.88 0.45
CA GLY A 59 -1.18 0.99 -0.27
C GLY A 59 -0.94 0.95 -1.78
N VAL A 60 0.22 1.39 -2.26
CA VAL A 60 0.59 1.28 -3.68
C VAL A 60 0.92 -0.17 -4.04
N ILE A 61 1.68 -0.84 -3.18
CA ILE A 61 2.17 -2.20 -3.38
C ILE A 61 1.15 -3.19 -2.81
N ARG A 62 0.92 -4.29 -3.55
CA ARG A 62 0.00 -5.35 -3.15
C ARG A 62 0.59 -6.16 -1.99
N PRO A 63 -0.20 -6.50 -0.95
CA PRO A 63 0.22 -7.45 0.08
C PRO A 63 0.64 -8.79 -0.53
N GLY A 64 1.69 -9.41 -0.01
CA GLY A 64 2.26 -10.65 -0.56
C GLY A 64 3.26 -10.45 -1.71
N PHE A 65 3.51 -9.20 -2.14
CA PHE A 65 4.53 -8.92 -3.14
C PHE A 65 5.95 -8.88 -2.54
N SER A 66 6.08 -8.45 -1.27
CA SER A 66 7.36 -8.31 -0.58
C SER A 66 7.25 -8.74 0.87
N ASP A 67 7.99 -9.78 1.24
CA ASP A 67 8.05 -10.29 2.61
C ASP A 67 8.51 -9.21 3.61
N GLU A 68 9.37 -8.29 3.19
CA GLU A 68 9.85 -7.17 4.01
C GLU A 68 8.73 -6.18 4.32
N LEU A 69 7.93 -5.83 3.31
CA LEU A 69 6.80 -4.93 3.48
C LEU A 69 5.74 -5.57 4.38
N ASP A 70 5.43 -6.84 4.11
CA ASP A 70 4.43 -7.60 4.86
C ASP A 70 4.84 -7.75 6.35
N ASP A 71 6.11 -8.02 6.65
CA ASP A 71 6.62 -8.10 8.03
C ASP A 71 6.47 -6.78 8.79
N VAL A 72 6.79 -5.64 8.16
CA VAL A 72 6.61 -4.32 8.78
C VAL A 72 5.13 -4.02 9.01
N MET A 73 4.27 -4.32 8.04
CA MET A 73 2.82 -4.13 8.18
C MET A 73 2.23 -5.01 9.30
N GLU A 74 2.66 -6.26 9.39
CA GLU A 74 2.22 -7.22 10.41
C GLU A 74 2.65 -6.77 11.82
N LYS A 75 3.92 -6.43 12.01
CA LYS A 75 4.43 -5.89 13.29
C LYS A 75 3.69 -4.64 13.71
N THR A 76 3.39 -3.76 12.75
CA THR A 76 2.65 -2.52 13.01
C THR A 76 1.20 -2.81 13.41
N ARG A 77 0.56 -3.78 12.75
CA ARG A 77 -0.80 -4.21 13.08
C ARG A 77 -0.85 -4.77 14.51
N HIS A 78 0.04 -5.70 14.83
CA HIS A 78 0.16 -6.26 16.17
C HIS A 78 0.44 -5.22 17.24
N ALA A 79 1.30 -4.24 16.96
CA ALA A 79 1.56 -3.13 17.88
C ALA A 79 0.30 -2.31 18.16
N ARG A 80 -0.51 -2.02 17.13
CA ARG A 80 -1.77 -1.29 17.28
C ARG A 80 -2.81 -2.10 18.06
N GLU A 81 -2.93 -3.39 17.78
CA GLU A 81 -3.81 -4.32 18.50
C GLU A 81 -3.43 -4.36 19.99
N TRP A 82 -2.15 -4.54 20.29
CA TRP A 82 -1.64 -4.56 21.66
C TRP A 82 -1.94 -3.24 22.41
N ILE A 83 -1.72 -2.09 21.78
CA ILE A 83 -2.04 -0.77 22.38
C ILE A 83 -3.54 -0.65 22.65
N ALA A 84 -4.40 -1.16 21.75
CA ALA A 84 -5.85 -1.14 21.94
C ALA A 84 -6.31 -2.04 23.10
N GLU A 85 -5.63 -3.16 23.31
CA GLU A 85 -5.89 -4.10 24.41
C GLU A 85 -5.26 -3.67 25.75
N LEU A 86 -4.32 -2.72 25.71
CA LEU A 86 -3.61 -2.27 26.92
C LEU A 86 -4.54 -1.66 27.97
N GLU A 87 -5.51 -0.82 27.57
CA GLU A 87 -6.43 -0.18 28.51
C GLU A 87 -7.25 -1.19 29.33
N PRO A 88 -8.00 -2.14 28.71
CA PRO A 88 -8.76 -3.12 29.48
C PRO A 88 -7.85 -4.05 30.30
N HIS A 89 -6.69 -4.42 29.76
CA HIS A 89 -5.72 -5.26 30.47
C HIS A 89 -5.21 -4.58 31.74
N GLU A 90 -4.77 -3.33 31.63
CA GLU A 90 -4.24 -2.56 32.76
C GLU A 90 -5.32 -2.19 33.78
N ARG A 91 -6.56 -1.93 33.35
CA ARG A 91 -7.70 -1.76 34.27
C ARG A 91 -7.92 -3.00 35.12
N GLN A 92 -7.84 -4.19 34.52
CA GLN A 92 -8.01 -5.46 35.23
C GLN A 92 -6.81 -5.74 36.14
N ARG A 93 -5.58 -5.49 35.67
CA ARG A 93 -4.34 -5.71 36.44
C ARG A 93 -4.25 -4.81 37.68
N THR A 94 -4.56 -3.52 37.52
CA THR A 94 -4.40 -2.51 38.58
C THR A 94 -5.64 -2.31 39.44
N GLY A 95 -6.82 -2.74 38.96
CA GLY A 95 -8.10 -2.46 39.61
C GLY A 95 -8.47 -0.98 39.62
N ILE A 96 -7.96 -0.19 38.66
CA ILE A 96 -8.23 1.25 38.50
C ILE A 96 -9.25 1.44 37.36
N PRO A 97 -10.56 1.64 37.64
CA PRO A 97 -11.57 1.75 36.58
C PRO A 97 -11.42 3.01 35.74
N SER A 98 -10.81 4.07 36.29
CA SER A 98 -10.61 5.35 35.62
C SER A 98 -9.37 5.39 34.73
N LEU A 99 -8.55 4.33 34.70
CA LEU A 99 -7.35 4.26 33.87
C LEU A 99 -7.70 4.40 32.40
N LYS A 100 -6.97 5.25 31.67
CA LYS A 100 -7.18 5.44 30.22
C LYS A 100 -5.86 5.41 29.48
N VAL A 101 -5.85 4.77 28.31
CA VAL A 101 -4.73 4.87 27.36
C VAL A 101 -5.07 5.96 26.36
N GLY A 102 -4.20 6.97 26.27
CA GLY A 102 -4.38 8.12 25.38
C GLY A 102 -3.17 8.35 24.50
N PHE A 103 -3.34 9.17 23.47
CA PHE A 103 -2.27 9.61 22.57
C PHE A 103 -2.21 11.13 22.49
N ASN A 104 -1.00 11.69 22.53
CA ASN A 104 -0.74 13.10 22.31
C ASN A 104 0.39 13.27 21.28
N LYS A 105 0.24 14.18 20.31
CA LYS A 105 1.25 14.41 19.27
C LYS A 105 2.66 14.77 19.78
N VAL A 106 2.76 15.42 20.94
CA VAL A 106 4.04 15.85 21.53
C VAL A 106 4.61 14.80 22.48
N PHE A 107 3.72 14.11 23.20
CA PHE A 107 4.13 13.21 24.28
C PHE A 107 3.88 11.73 23.98
N GLY A 108 3.36 11.40 22.82
CA GLY A 108 3.13 10.02 22.45
C GLY A 108 1.95 9.38 23.18
N TYR A 109 1.95 8.06 23.21
CA TYR A 109 1.04 7.25 24.00
C TYR A 109 1.35 7.36 25.49
N TYR A 110 0.29 7.31 26.31
CA TYR A 110 0.41 7.39 27.76
C TYR A 110 -0.73 6.66 28.45
N ILE A 111 -0.49 6.27 29.70
CA ILE A 111 -1.49 5.74 30.63
C ILE A 111 -1.85 6.86 31.61
N GLU A 112 -3.12 7.26 31.64
CA GLU A 112 -3.62 8.32 32.52
C GLU A 112 -4.37 7.71 33.71
N VAL A 113 -3.97 8.11 34.91
CA VAL A 113 -4.57 7.68 36.18
C VAL A 113 -4.97 8.91 36.98
N SER A 114 -6.19 8.93 37.50
CA SER A 114 -6.68 10.02 38.36
C SER A 114 -5.89 10.11 39.67
N HIS A 115 -5.70 11.31 40.21
CA HIS A 115 -4.99 11.52 41.50
C HIS A 115 -5.53 10.67 42.65
N ALA A 116 -6.83 10.35 42.67
CA ALA A 116 -7.43 9.49 43.70
C ALA A 116 -6.96 8.02 43.65
N ASN A 117 -6.28 7.60 42.59
CA ASN A 117 -5.84 6.21 42.37
C ASN A 117 -4.32 6.10 42.19
N THR A 118 -3.54 7.16 42.42
CA THR A 118 -2.08 7.13 42.25
C THR A 118 -1.40 6.13 43.19
N ASP A 119 -1.98 5.87 44.36
CA ASP A 119 -1.48 4.88 45.33
C ASP A 119 -1.59 3.43 44.82
N LYS A 120 -2.37 3.18 43.77
CA LYS A 120 -2.55 1.86 43.13
C LYS A 120 -1.69 1.69 41.88
N VAL A 121 -0.90 2.69 41.52
CA VAL A 121 -0.06 2.65 40.32
C VAL A 121 1.11 1.69 40.56
N PRO A 122 1.35 0.72 39.65
CA PRO A 122 2.48 -0.21 39.76
C PRO A 122 3.85 0.48 39.65
N ASP A 123 4.89 -0.15 40.21
CA ASP A 123 6.26 0.38 40.15
C ASP A 123 6.86 0.38 38.73
N ASP A 124 6.32 -0.44 37.81
CA ASP A 124 6.74 -0.47 36.40
C ASP A 124 6.30 0.76 35.60
N TYR A 125 5.43 1.61 36.18
CA TYR A 125 4.97 2.84 35.54
C TYR A 125 5.97 3.99 35.76
N ILE A 126 6.48 4.51 34.65
CA ILE A 126 7.38 5.66 34.65
C ILE A 126 6.53 6.91 34.47
N ARG A 127 6.44 7.76 35.51
CA ARG A 127 5.69 9.01 35.45
C ARG A 127 6.28 9.97 34.43
N LYS A 128 5.43 10.48 33.54
CA LYS A 128 5.81 11.37 32.44
C LYS A 128 5.32 12.81 32.61
N GLN A 129 4.10 12.99 33.11
CA GLN A 129 3.48 14.31 33.22
C GLN A 129 2.44 14.32 34.35
N THR A 130 2.39 15.40 35.12
CA THR A 130 1.35 15.64 36.13
C THR A 130 0.35 16.67 35.59
N LEU A 131 -0.95 16.36 35.68
CA LEU A 131 -2.07 17.22 35.33
C LEU A 131 -2.81 17.66 36.59
N VAL A 132 -3.78 18.57 36.41
CA VAL A 132 -4.60 19.11 37.52
C VAL A 132 -5.35 18.00 38.27
N ASN A 133 -5.87 16.99 37.57
CA ASN A 133 -6.72 15.93 38.15
C ASN A 133 -6.18 14.50 37.94
N ALA A 134 -5.01 14.35 37.30
CA ALA A 134 -4.47 13.05 36.92
C ALA A 134 -2.94 13.08 36.78
N GLU A 135 -2.32 11.91 36.77
CA GLU A 135 -0.94 11.69 36.37
C GLU A 135 -0.89 10.81 35.11
N ARG A 136 0.10 11.07 34.26
CA ARG A 136 0.38 10.29 33.05
C ARG A 136 1.66 9.51 33.21
N TYR A 137 1.61 8.25 32.81
CA TYR A 137 2.71 7.28 32.90
C TYR A 137 2.98 6.63 31.55
N ILE A 138 4.15 6.01 31.44
CA ILE A 138 4.53 5.13 30.35
C ILE A 138 5.10 3.83 30.95
N THR A 139 4.98 2.73 30.21
CA THR A 139 5.75 1.50 30.50
C THR A 139 6.82 1.31 29.43
N PRO A 140 7.88 0.53 29.70
CA PRO A 140 8.87 0.17 28.68
C PRO A 140 8.21 -0.47 27.45
N GLU A 141 7.26 -1.40 27.65
CA GLU A 141 6.57 -2.07 26.54
C GLU A 141 5.74 -1.07 25.71
N LEU A 142 5.01 -0.16 26.36
CA LEU A 142 4.23 0.85 25.64
C LEU A 142 5.12 1.74 24.77
N LYS A 143 6.32 2.07 25.24
CA LYS A 143 7.27 2.87 24.48
C LYS A 143 7.86 2.12 23.27
N GLU A 144 8.09 0.82 23.41
CA GLU A 144 8.55 -0.03 22.30
C GLU A 144 7.48 -0.12 21.20
N TYR A 145 6.25 -0.47 21.56
CA TYR A 145 5.13 -0.55 20.61
C TYR A 145 4.78 0.81 19.99
N GLU A 146 4.84 1.89 20.77
CA GLU A 146 4.73 3.24 20.26
C GLU A 146 5.76 3.52 19.17
N SER A 147 7.03 3.20 19.43
CA SER A 147 8.12 3.46 18.49
C SER A 147 7.93 2.70 17.19
N LEU A 148 7.39 1.48 17.26
CA LEU A 148 7.00 0.71 16.08
C LEU A 148 5.89 1.43 15.30
N VAL A 149 4.80 1.83 15.96
CA VAL A 149 3.66 2.47 15.28
C VAL A 149 4.01 3.83 14.68
N LEU A 150 4.80 4.64 15.37
CA LEU A 150 5.15 5.99 14.92
C LEU A 150 6.13 5.98 13.74
N ASN A 151 7.08 5.04 13.71
CA ASN A 151 8.06 4.94 12.62
C ASN A 151 7.55 4.09 11.44
N ALA A 152 6.54 3.24 11.67
CA ALA A 152 6.03 2.33 10.66
C ALA A 152 5.57 3.04 9.39
N GLU A 153 4.85 4.17 9.51
CA GLU A 153 4.31 4.86 8.33
C GLU A 153 5.43 5.34 7.39
N GLU A 154 6.47 5.97 7.93
CA GLU A 154 7.62 6.41 7.14
C GLU A 154 8.38 5.22 6.55
N GLN A 155 8.59 4.17 7.33
CA GLN A 155 9.27 2.96 6.87
C GLN A 155 8.51 2.26 5.75
N ILE A 156 7.19 2.08 5.90
CA ILE A 156 6.31 1.49 4.88
C ILE A 156 6.36 2.31 3.60
N LEU A 157 6.24 3.64 3.70
CA LEU A 157 6.31 4.53 2.53
C LEU A 157 7.66 4.46 1.81
N GLN A 158 8.76 4.35 2.55
CA GLN A 158 10.09 4.19 1.96
C GLN A 158 10.23 2.86 1.22
N ILE A 159 9.76 1.76 1.83
CA ILE A 159 9.78 0.43 1.22
C ILE A 159 8.89 0.41 -0.03
N GLU A 160 7.65 0.90 0.04
CA GLU A 160 6.74 0.95 -1.10
C GLU A 160 7.31 1.75 -2.27
N ARG A 161 7.94 2.90 -2.02
CA ARG A 161 8.60 3.69 -3.07
C ARG A 161 9.70 2.92 -3.77
N ARG A 162 10.58 2.28 -2.99
CA ARG A 162 11.67 1.50 -3.53
C ARG A 162 11.13 0.34 -4.38
N LEU A 163 10.16 -0.42 -3.87
CA LEU A 163 9.54 -1.51 -4.62
C LEU A 163 8.84 -1.03 -5.89
N PHE A 164 8.16 0.12 -5.83
CA PHE A 164 7.54 0.72 -7.00
C PHE A 164 8.57 1.11 -8.06
N ASP A 165 9.70 1.69 -7.64
CA ASP A 165 10.81 2.03 -8.54
C ASP A 165 11.41 0.77 -9.18
N GLU A 166 11.60 -0.31 -8.40
CA GLU A 166 12.06 -1.61 -8.90
C GLU A 166 11.10 -2.18 -9.96
N VAL A 167 9.79 -2.12 -9.73
CA VAL A 167 8.76 -2.52 -10.70
C VAL A 167 8.85 -1.67 -11.97
N CYS A 168 9.00 -0.35 -11.85
CA CYS A 168 9.17 0.53 -13.01
C CYS A 168 10.43 0.18 -13.82
N HIS A 169 11.54 -0.11 -13.15
CA HIS A 169 12.79 -0.51 -13.82
C HIS A 169 12.66 -1.85 -14.54
N ALA A 170 11.96 -2.82 -13.95
CA ALA A 170 11.66 -4.10 -14.59
C ALA A 170 10.80 -3.89 -15.84
N LEU A 171 9.70 -3.13 -15.73
CA LEU A 171 8.82 -2.82 -16.85
C LEU A 171 9.53 -2.06 -17.99
N ALA A 172 10.47 -1.18 -17.65
CA ALA A 172 11.27 -0.45 -18.63
C ALA A 172 12.10 -1.37 -19.55
N GLN A 173 12.46 -2.58 -19.09
CA GLN A 173 13.15 -3.57 -19.94
C GLN A 173 12.26 -4.07 -21.09
N HIS A 174 10.95 -3.95 -20.96
CA HIS A 174 9.96 -4.36 -21.97
C HIS A 174 9.52 -3.18 -22.86
N ALA A 175 10.12 -1.99 -22.71
CA ALA A 175 9.70 -0.77 -23.39
C ALA A 175 9.58 -0.94 -24.92
N LYS A 176 10.49 -1.67 -25.55
CA LYS A 176 10.42 -1.92 -26.99
C LYS A 176 9.14 -2.68 -27.39
N ARG A 177 8.82 -3.77 -26.70
CA ARG A 177 7.61 -4.59 -26.95
C ARG A 177 6.36 -3.74 -26.76
N LEU A 178 6.29 -2.98 -25.66
CA LEU A 178 5.17 -2.08 -25.37
C LEU A 178 4.98 -1.01 -26.45
N LEU A 179 6.07 -0.40 -26.92
CA LEU A 179 6.01 0.61 -27.98
C LEU A 179 5.63 0.02 -29.34
N ASP A 180 6.09 -1.18 -29.66
CA ASP A 180 5.74 -1.87 -30.90
C ASP A 180 4.25 -2.27 -30.91
N THR A 181 3.73 -2.79 -29.79
CA THR A 181 2.29 -3.02 -29.60
C THR A 181 1.49 -1.74 -29.74
N ALA A 182 1.90 -0.64 -29.08
CA ALA A 182 1.22 0.64 -29.18
C ALA A 182 1.16 1.17 -30.62
N ARG A 183 2.23 1.02 -31.40
CA ARG A 183 2.26 1.39 -32.83
C ARG A 183 1.32 0.51 -33.65
N GLY A 184 1.31 -0.80 -33.40
CA GLY A 184 0.40 -1.74 -34.05
C GLY A 184 -1.07 -1.35 -33.85
N LEU A 185 -1.44 -1.02 -32.61
CA LEU A 185 -2.77 -0.53 -32.25
C LEU A 185 -3.10 0.81 -32.93
N ALA A 186 -2.18 1.78 -32.94
CA ALA A 186 -2.40 3.08 -33.57
C ALA A 186 -2.62 2.98 -35.09
N HIS A 187 -1.89 2.09 -35.77
CA HIS A 187 -2.12 1.81 -37.19
C HIS A 187 -3.49 1.18 -37.42
N LEU A 188 -3.87 0.21 -36.58
CA LEU A 188 -5.18 -0.43 -36.67
C LEU A 188 -6.32 0.57 -36.48
N ASP A 189 -6.23 1.44 -35.48
CA ASP A 189 -7.20 2.51 -35.21
C ASP A 189 -7.36 3.44 -36.42
N THR A 190 -6.25 3.88 -37.01
CA THR A 190 -6.26 4.73 -38.22
C THR A 190 -6.95 4.02 -39.39
N PHE A 191 -6.63 2.74 -39.62
CA PHE A 191 -7.23 1.97 -40.72
C PHE A 191 -8.73 1.73 -40.50
N ALA A 192 -9.13 1.44 -39.27
CA ALA A 192 -10.54 1.28 -38.91
C ALA A 192 -11.33 2.58 -39.13
N ALA A 193 -10.78 3.72 -38.72
CA ALA A 193 -11.40 5.03 -38.92
C ALA A 193 -11.56 5.37 -40.42
N LEU A 194 -10.52 5.13 -41.24
CA LEU A 194 -10.59 5.35 -42.68
C LEU A 194 -11.61 4.43 -43.36
N ALA A 195 -11.69 3.17 -42.94
CA ALA A 195 -12.67 2.22 -43.45
C ALA A 195 -14.12 2.62 -43.09
N ASP A 196 -14.37 3.06 -41.85
CA ASP A 196 -15.69 3.55 -41.42
C ASP A 196 -16.13 4.76 -42.25
N VAL A 197 -15.22 5.72 -42.50
CA VAL A 197 -15.51 6.88 -43.35
C VAL A 197 -15.77 6.49 -44.81
N ALA A 198 -15.06 5.51 -45.36
CA ALA A 198 -15.22 5.10 -46.75
C ALA A 198 -16.51 4.29 -47.02
N VAL A 199 -17.05 3.62 -45.99
CA VAL A 199 -18.28 2.82 -46.09
C VAL A 199 -19.54 3.67 -45.85
N ARG A 200 -19.41 4.81 -45.18
CA ARG A 200 -20.49 5.79 -44.98
C ARG A 200 -20.72 6.66 -46.21
#